data_AF-A0AA41FWV3-F1
#
_entry.id   AF-A0AA41FWV3-F1
#
_cell.length_a   1.000
_cell.length_b   1.000
_cell.length_c   1.000
_cell.angle_alpha   90.00
_cell.angle_beta   90.00
_cell.angle_gamma   90.00
#
_symmetry.space_group_name_H-M   'P 1'
#
loop_
_entity.id
_entity.type
_entity.pdbx_description
1 polymer ?
#
loop_
_entity_poly.entity_id
_entity_poly.type
_entity_poly.pdbx_seq_one_letter_code
_entity_poly.pdbx_strand_id
1 'polypeptide(L)' 'MATGRALTTEAEREYLRGEHGDQRMYEARSRVKSRINEQLAGDVELFENEAPELLEELRQVVCEDQG' A
#
# COMPACT_ATOMS: atom_id res chain seq x y z
N MET A 1 9.78 -11.28 15.20
CA MET A 1 9.27 -9.89 15.31
C MET A 1 8.22 -9.74 14.25
N ALA A 2 6.99 -9.33 14.60
CA ALA A 2 6.01 -9.04 13.57
C ALA A 2 6.44 -7.72 12.92
N THR A 3 7.25 -7.80 11.86
CA THR A 3 7.50 -6.65 10.99
C THR A 3 6.12 -6.23 10.47
N GLY A 4 5.59 -5.12 10.98
CA GLY A 4 4.28 -4.62 10.60
C GLY A 4 4.21 -4.53 9.08
N ARG A 5 3.21 -5.18 8.48
CA ARG A 5 2.92 -5.03 7.04
C ARG A 5 2.47 -3.60 6.79
N ALA A 6 3.04 -2.95 5.76
CA ALA A 6 2.45 -1.75 5.18
C ALA A 6 1.22 -2.17 4.35
N LEU A 7 1.21 -1.94 3.04
CA LEU A 7 0.06 -2.29 2.20
C LEU A 7 -0.07 -3.77 1.85
N THR A 8 1.03 -4.54 1.78
CA THR A 8 1.01 -5.93 1.28
C THR A 8 1.64 -6.92 2.26
N THR A 9 1.10 -8.13 2.33
CA THR A 9 1.76 -9.28 2.98
C THR A 9 2.83 -9.89 2.08
N GLU A 10 3.68 -10.76 2.63
CA GLU A 10 4.70 -11.49 1.83
C GLU A 10 4.05 -12.33 0.73
N ALA A 11 3.03 -13.14 1.07
CA ALA A 11 2.30 -13.94 0.09
C ALA A 11 1.62 -13.09 -0.99
N GLU A 12 1.08 -11.91 -0.63
CA GLU A 12 0.50 -11.01 -1.62
C GLU A 12 1.54 -10.47 -2.59
N ARG A 13 2.80 -10.27 -2.16
CA ARG A 13 3.88 -9.87 -3.07
C ARG A 13 4.19 -10.99 -4.06
N GLU A 14 4.21 -12.24 -3.64
CA GLU A 14 4.36 -13.40 -4.55
C GLU A 14 3.18 -13.50 -5.53
N TYR A 15 1.94 -13.34 -5.03
CA TYR A 15 0.74 -13.37 -5.88
C TYR A 15 0.75 -12.25 -6.93
N LEU A 16 1.19 -11.05 -6.55
CA LEU A 16 1.28 -9.90 -7.46
C LEU A 16 2.33 -10.09 -8.57
N ARG A 17 3.37 -10.91 -8.32
CA ARG A 17 4.37 -11.30 -9.33
C ARG A 17 3.87 -12.41 -10.26
N GLY A 18 2.67 -12.95 -10.03
CA GLY A 18 2.08 -14.01 -10.85
C GLY A 18 2.61 -15.41 -10.55
N GLU A 19 3.35 -15.60 -9.45
CA GLU A 19 3.99 -16.88 -9.09
C GLU A 19 2.96 -17.99 -8.76
N HIS A 20 1.70 -17.63 -8.54
CA HIS A 20 0.63 -18.55 -8.09
C HIS A 20 -0.63 -18.51 -8.98
N GLY A 21 -0.48 -18.04 -10.23
CA GLY A 21 -1.53 -18.01 -11.25
C GLY A 21 -2.46 -16.78 -11.23
N ASP A 22 -3.20 -16.60 -12.32
CA ASP A 22 -3.95 -15.38 -12.63
C ASP A 22 -5.05 -15.04 -11.61
N GLN A 23 -5.76 -16.07 -11.11
CA GLN A 23 -6.82 -15.85 -10.13
C GLN A 23 -6.25 -15.26 -8.83
N ARG A 24 -5.16 -15.82 -8.30
CA ARG A 24 -4.51 -15.32 -7.07
C ARG A 24 -3.93 -13.93 -7.27
N MET A 25 -3.33 -13.68 -8.42
CA MET A 25 -2.86 -12.35 -8.79
C MET A 25 -4.01 -11.33 -8.80
N TYR A 26 -5.14 -11.65 -9.44
CA TYR A 26 -6.30 -10.77 -9.50
C TYR A 26 -6.89 -10.49 -8.11
N GLU A 27 -7.07 -11.52 -7.30
CA GLU A 27 -7.54 -11.38 -5.92
C GLU A 27 -6.61 -10.48 -5.09
N ALA A 28 -5.29 -10.67 -5.20
CA ALA A 28 -4.31 -9.84 -4.50
C ALA A 28 -4.39 -8.38 -4.94
N ARG A 29 -4.48 -8.11 -6.25
CA ARG A 29 -4.68 -6.74 -6.78
C ARG A 29 -5.94 -6.09 -6.21
N SER A 30 -7.06 -6.83 -6.17
CA SER A 30 -8.33 -6.32 -5.63
C SER A 30 -8.20 -5.92 -4.16
N ARG A 31 -7.60 -6.79 -3.33
CA ARG A 31 -7.40 -6.52 -1.89
C ARG A 31 -6.48 -5.32 -1.64
N VAL A 32 -5.41 -5.18 -2.43
CA VAL A 32 -4.50 -4.04 -2.32
C VAL A 32 -5.18 -2.75 -2.75
N LYS A 33 -5.98 -2.79 -3.81
CA LYS A 33 -6.74 -1.62 -4.27
C LYS A 33 -7.75 -1.14 -3.22
N SER A 34 -8.46 -2.05 -2.56
CA SER A 34 -9.37 -1.68 -1.45
C SER A 34 -8.59 -1.03 -0.31
N ARG A 35 -7.43 -1.58 0.11
CA ARG A 35 -6.58 -0.96 1.14
C ARG A 35 -6.10 0.45 0.76
N ILE A 36 -5.72 0.67 -0.49
CA ILE A 36 -5.32 2.01 -0.96
C ILE A 36 -6.48 2.99 -0.88
N ASN A 37 -7.65 2.63 -1.41
CA ASN A 37 -8.78 3.55 -1.54
C ASN A 37 -9.55 3.77 -0.23
N GLU A 38 -9.48 2.84 0.71
CA GLU A 38 -10.25 2.90 1.95
C GLU A 38 -9.36 3.22 3.15
N GLN A 39 -8.32 2.42 3.39
CA GLN A 39 -7.50 2.53 4.60
C GLN A 39 -6.45 3.64 4.45
N LEU A 40 -5.63 3.58 3.41
CA LEU A 40 -4.59 4.58 3.19
C LEU A 40 -5.19 5.96 2.90
N ALA A 41 -6.34 6.03 2.22
CA ALA A 41 -7.05 7.29 2.03
C ALA A 41 -7.46 7.93 3.37
N GLY A 42 -8.00 7.14 4.30
CA GLY A 42 -8.31 7.63 5.66
C GLY A 42 -7.07 8.05 6.45
N ASP A 43 -5.96 7.31 6.31
CA ASP A 43 -4.68 7.68 6.92
C ASP A 43 -4.15 9.01 6.35
N VAL A 44 -4.28 9.22 5.03
CA VAL A 44 -3.91 10.49 4.36
C VAL A 44 -4.75 11.65 4.89
N GLU A 45 -6.07 11.49 5.00
CA GLU A 45 -6.95 12.51 5.59
C GLU A 45 -6.57 12.82 7.04
N LEU A 46 -6.23 11.80 7.84
CA LEU A 46 -5.75 12.00 9.20
C LEU A 46 -4.44 12.78 9.23
N PHE A 47 -3.46 12.41 8.40
CA PHE A 47 -2.16 13.08 8.37
C PHE A 47 -2.25 14.52 7.86
N GLU A 48 -3.13 14.81 6.90
CA GLU A 48 -3.40 16.17 6.44
C GLU A 48 -3.85 17.11 7.58
N ASN A 49 -4.63 16.59 8.53
CA ASN A 49 -5.19 17.38 9.62
C ASN A 49 -4.31 17.42 10.87
N GLU A 50 -3.72 16.27 11.23
CA GLU A 50 -3.13 16.08 12.56
C GLU A 50 -1.60 15.92 12.55
N ALA A 51 -1.01 15.45 11.45
CA ALA A 51 0.41 15.08 11.36
C ALA A 51 0.99 15.29 9.95
N PRO A 52 1.08 16.55 9.47
CA PRO A 52 1.47 16.85 8.09
C PRO A 52 2.90 16.40 7.74
N GLU A 53 3.78 16.24 8.72
CA GLU A 53 5.13 15.69 8.53
C GLU A 53 5.10 14.23 8.06
N LEU A 54 4.16 13.41 8.56
CA LEU A 54 4.01 12.01 8.14
C LEU A 54 3.46 11.92 6.71
N LEU A 55 2.58 12.85 6.34
CA LEU A 55 2.10 12.97 4.97
C LEU A 55 3.23 13.35 4.01
N GLU A 56 4.11 14.24 4.42
CA GLU A 56 5.29 14.62 3.64
C GLU A 56 6.24 13.43 3.45
N GLU A 57 6.53 12.67 4.51
CA GLU A 57 7.31 11.43 4.40
C GLU A 57 6.65 10.40 3.46
N LEU A 58 5.33 10.21 3.56
CA LEU A 58 4.59 9.33 2.66
C LEU A 58 4.68 9.80 1.20
N ARG A 59 4.51 11.11 0.97
CA ARG A 59 4.64 11.72 -0.36
C ARG A 59 6.04 11.58 -0.91
N GLN A 60 7.07 11.67 -0.09
CA GLN A 60 8.44 11.44 -0.54
C GLN A 60 8.61 10.02 -1.08
N VAL A 61 8.18 9.00 -0.33
CA VAL A 61 8.28 7.59 -0.78
C VAL A 61 7.47 7.29 -2.05
N VAL A 62 6.32 7.96 -2.25
CA VAL A 62 5.42 7.69 -3.38
C VAL A 62 5.73 8.58 -4.60
N CYS A 63 6.19 9.81 -4.38
CA CYS A 63 6.32 10.85 -5.40
C CYS A 63 7.77 11.25 -5.73
N GLU A 64 8.79 10.82 -4.97
CA GLU A 64 10.19 11.13 -5.32
C GLU A 64 10.62 10.40 -6.62
N ASP A 65 10.82 11.22 -7.65
CA ASP A 65 11.58 11.04 -8.89
C ASP A 65 11.44 9.69 -9.63
N GLN A 66 10.28 9.53 -10.27
CA GLN A 66 10.23 8.90 -11.60
C GLN A 66 10.81 9.88 -12.64
N GLY A 67 12.12 10.13 -12.58
CA GLY A 67 12.90 10.74 -13.65
C GLY A 67 13.14 9.79 -14.81
#